data_AF-A0A914LWD1-F1
#
_entry.id   AF-A0A914LWD1-F1
#
_cell.length_a   1.000
_cell.length_b   1.000
_cell.length_c   1.000
_cell.angle_alpha   90.00
_cell.angle_beta   90.00
_cell.angle_gamma   90.00
#
_symmetry.space_group_name_H-M   'P 1'
#
loop_
_entity.id
_entity.type
_entity.pdbx_description
1 polymer ?
#
loop_
_entity_poly.entity_id
_entity_poly.type
_entity_poly.pdbx_seq_one_letter_code
_entity_poly.pdbx_strand_id
1 'polypeptide(L)'
;MSIERCTSGIIDAILKEKVLVFIPSWLNVLVMLYNSFSLNMQRISREFINFRYENISKEENEEKENFNNQKINDNNYFELAGIFWFLIIPPALVLIFLAYINPELVNLNLLSFIGQIAYKTSTEYPQLLFLINIMAWIAHITEAIFALNLSDSLNLTHKASFFWFLQTLLLGYPSLRILLERRGRKEEK
;
A
#
# COMPACT_ATOMS: atom_id res chain seq x y z
N MET A 1 -23.03 -0.23 -40.60
CA MET A 1 -22.03 0.20 -39.61
C MET A 1 -22.25 1.69 -39.39
N SER A 2 -22.62 2.14 -38.17
CA SER A 2 -22.93 3.57 -37.96
C SER A 2 -21.66 4.41 -37.99
N ILE A 3 -21.75 5.61 -38.56
CA ILE A 3 -20.65 6.56 -38.69
C ILE A 3 -20.02 6.86 -37.33
N GLU A 4 -20.85 6.98 -36.29
CA GLU A 4 -20.43 7.19 -34.90
C GLU A 4 -19.49 6.09 -34.38
N ARG A 5 -19.74 4.83 -34.75
CA ARG A 5 -18.93 3.69 -34.32
C ARG A 5 -17.56 3.67 -35.00
N CYS A 6 -17.47 4.19 -36.23
CA CYS A 6 -16.22 4.33 -36.96
C CYS A 6 -15.37 5.48 -36.38
N THR A 7 -16.00 6.63 -36.15
CA THR A 7 -15.34 7.82 -35.59
C THR A 7 -14.79 7.56 -34.19
N SER A 8 -15.56 6.86 -33.34
CA SER A 8 -15.10 6.47 -32.00
C SER A 8 -13.89 5.53 -32.04
N GLY A 9 -13.81 4.63 -33.02
CA GLY A 9 -12.68 3.70 -33.16
C GLY A 9 -11.38 4.40 -33.59
N ILE A 10 -11.49 5.40 -34.47
CA ILE A 10 -10.33 6.16 -34.98
C ILE A 10 -9.78 7.09 -33.89
N ILE A 11 -10.64 7.74 -33.12
CA ILE A 11 -10.22 8.62 -32.01
C ILE A 11 -9.50 7.80 -30.93
N ASP A 12 -10.01 6.61 -30.61
CA ASP A 12 -9.38 5.72 -29.61
C ASP A 12 -8.00 5.22 -30.06
N ALA A 13 -7.82 4.96 -31.36
CA ALA A 13 -6.52 4.58 -31.92
C ALA A 13 -5.48 5.72 -31.86
N ILE A 14 -5.88 6.95 -32.22
CA ILE A 14 -5.00 8.13 -32.23
C ILE A 14 -4.60 8.53 -30.80
N LEU A 15 -5.51 8.44 -29.84
CA LEU A 15 -5.21 8.73 -28.43
C LEU A 15 -4.28 7.68 -27.83
N LYS A 16 -4.44 6.39 -28.16
CA LYS A 16 -3.55 5.31 -27.70
C LYS A 16 -2.12 5.44 -28.22
N GLU A 17 -1.95 5.85 -29.47
CA GLU A 17 -0.63 6.02 -30.09
C GLU A 17 0.18 7.13 -29.41
N LYS A 18 -0.45 8.25 -29.04
CA LYS A 18 0.22 9.38 -28.38
C LYS A 18 0.63 9.12 -26.93
N VAL A 19 -0.06 8.23 -26.23
CA VAL A 19 0.25 7.89 -24.82
C VAL A 19 1.50 6.99 -24.72
N LEU A 20 1.79 6.18 -25.73
CA LEU A 20 2.96 5.28 -25.72
C LEU A 20 4.31 6.00 -25.86
N VAL A 21 4.32 7.26 -26.33
CA VAL A 21 5.56 8.03 -26.55
C VAL A 21 6.06 8.72 -25.27
N PHE A 22 5.23 8.81 -24.22
CA PHE A 22 5.60 9.46 -22.96
C PHE A 22 5.67 8.44 -21.82
N ILE A 23 6.71 7.60 -21.82
CA ILE A 23 7.02 6.67 -20.73
C ILE A 23 8.14 7.31 -19.90
N PRO A 24 7.87 7.90 -18.72
CA PRO A 24 8.90 8.58 -17.96
C PRO A 24 9.79 7.58 -17.22
N SER A 25 11.05 7.96 -16.95
CA SER A 25 12.10 7.09 -16.42
C SER A 25 11.78 6.39 -15.08
N TRP A 26 10.80 6.87 -14.31
CA TRP A 26 10.34 6.21 -13.08
C TRP A 26 9.59 4.89 -13.33
N LEU A 27 9.09 4.65 -14.55
CA LEU A 27 8.49 3.37 -14.92
C LEU A 27 9.51 2.22 -14.93
N ASN A 28 10.80 2.48 -15.16
CA ASN A 28 11.85 1.45 -15.05
C ASN A 28 12.05 0.97 -13.60
N VAL A 29 11.92 1.86 -12.61
CA VAL A 29 11.93 1.50 -11.18
C VAL A 29 10.70 0.67 -10.85
N LEU A 30 9.55 1.03 -11.44
CA LEU A 30 8.30 0.31 -11.29
C LEU A 30 8.37 -1.10 -11.88
N VAL A 31 9.08 -1.31 -13.01
CA VAL A 31 9.35 -2.63 -13.62
C VAL A 31 10.26 -3.51 -12.76
N MET A 32 11.28 -2.94 -12.09
CA MET A 32 12.08 -3.71 -11.12
C MET A 32 11.24 -4.16 -9.90
N LEU A 33 10.36 -3.29 -9.39
CA LEU A 33 9.43 -3.63 -8.31
C LEU A 33 8.29 -4.56 -8.78
N TYR A 34 7.93 -4.52 -10.05
CA TYR A 34 6.85 -5.32 -10.67
C TYR A 34 7.05 -6.83 -10.48
N ASN A 35 8.30 -7.31 -10.52
CA ASN A 35 8.62 -8.73 -10.27
C ASN A 35 8.49 -9.15 -8.80
N SER A 36 8.50 -8.19 -7.86
CA SER A 36 8.29 -8.45 -6.42
C SER A 36 6.83 -8.32 -6.00
N PHE A 37 6.00 -7.73 -6.86
CA PHE A 37 4.57 -7.56 -6.63
C PHE A 37 3.78 -8.78 -7.07
N SER A 38 2.69 -9.09 -6.34
CA SER A 38 1.80 -10.18 -6.72
C SER A 38 1.21 -9.94 -8.11
N LEU A 39 0.83 -11.02 -8.80
CA LEU A 39 0.21 -10.99 -10.13
C LEU A 39 -1.04 -10.07 -10.18
N ASN A 40 -1.65 -9.83 -9.03
CA ASN A 40 -2.83 -8.97 -8.88
C ASN A 40 -2.46 -7.48 -8.91
N MET A 41 -1.36 -7.06 -8.28
CA MET A 41 -0.87 -5.67 -8.33
C MET A 41 -0.39 -5.28 -9.74
N GLN A 42 0.16 -6.25 -10.47
CA GLN A 42 0.50 -6.10 -11.89
C GLN A 42 -0.74 -5.79 -12.75
N ARG A 43 -1.91 -6.36 -12.40
CA ARG A 43 -3.19 -6.12 -13.08
C ARG A 43 -3.74 -4.73 -12.80
N ILE A 44 -3.62 -4.24 -11.57
CA ILE A 44 -4.01 -2.89 -11.13
C ILE A 44 -3.29 -1.81 -11.92
N SER A 45 -1.97 -1.92 -12.08
CA SER A 45 -1.18 -0.96 -12.85
C SER A 45 -1.70 -0.83 -14.29
N ARG A 46 -2.18 -1.94 -14.87
CA ARG A 46 -2.81 -1.93 -16.20
C ARG A 46 -4.24 -1.39 -16.19
N GLU A 47 -5.03 -1.68 -15.16
CA GLU A 47 -6.41 -1.16 -15.04
C GLU A 47 -6.47 0.34 -14.77
N PHE A 48 -5.57 0.91 -13.97
CA PHE A 48 -5.49 2.37 -13.76
C PHE A 48 -5.16 3.15 -15.04
N ILE A 49 -4.45 2.52 -15.97
CA ILE A 49 -4.15 3.09 -17.29
C ILE A 49 -5.35 2.94 -18.24
N ASN A 50 -6.24 1.98 -17.99
CA ASN A 50 -7.34 1.63 -18.89
C ASN A 50 -8.69 2.08 -18.33
N PHE A 51 -8.94 3.39 -18.37
CA PHE A 51 -10.25 3.96 -18.03
C PHE A 51 -11.34 3.37 -18.95
N ARG A 52 -12.32 2.66 -18.38
CA ARG A 52 -13.51 2.19 -19.11
C ARG A 52 -14.77 2.71 -18.42
N TYR A 53 -15.64 3.39 -19.18
CA TYR A 53 -16.98 3.78 -18.74
C TYR A 53 -17.94 2.61 -18.95
N GLU A 54 -18.61 2.19 -17.89
CA GLU A 54 -19.64 1.15 -17.91
C GLU A 54 -21.03 1.82 -17.82
N ASN A 55 -21.95 1.42 -18.69
CA ASN A 55 -23.32 1.92 -18.73
C ASN A 55 -24.25 0.77 -18.37
N ILE A 56 -24.98 0.89 -17.25
CA ILE A 56 -25.75 -0.22 -16.64
C ILE A 56 -27.24 0.06 -16.80
N SER A 57 -27.93 -0.75 -17.62
CA SER A 57 -29.39 -0.83 -17.67
C SER A 57 -29.92 -1.72 -16.55
N LYS A 58 -30.86 -1.17 -15.78
CA LYS A 58 -31.55 -1.76 -14.63
C LYS A 58 -32.71 -2.64 -15.09
N GLU A 59 -32.90 -3.82 -14.51
CA GLU A 59 -34.24 -4.37 -14.18
C GLU A 59 -34.31 -5.78 -13.51
N GLU A 60 -33.21 -6.45 -13.12
CA GLU A 60 -33.31 -7.76 -12.41
C GLU A 60 -32.64 -7.78 -10.99
N ASN A 61 -32.55 -6.63 -10.34
CA ASN A 61 -31.46 -6.32 -9.38
C ASN A 61 -31.89 -6.07 -7.91
N GLU A 62 -32.57 -6.96 -7.20
CA GLU A 62 -32.76 -6.73 -5.74
C GLU A 62 -32.08 -7.79 -4.86
N GLU A 63 -32.32 -9.08 -5.06
CA GLU A 63 -31.59 -10.13 -4.32
C GLU A 63 -30.15 -10.33 -4.79
N LYS A 64 -29.92 -10.31 -6.12
CA LYS A 64 -28.56 -10.34 -6.69
C LYS A 64 -27.78 -9.08 -6.32
N GLU A 65 -28.44 -7.94 -6.20
CA GLU A 65 -27.82 -6.68 -5.81
C GLU A 65 -27.40 -6.72 -4.34
N ASN A 66 -28.24 -7.24 -3.44
CA ASN A 66 -27.89 -7.40 -2.02
C ASN A 66 -26.72 -8.38 -1.79
N PHE A 67 -26.73 -9.54 -2.46
CA PHE A 67 -25.63 -10.50 -2.36
C PHE A 67 -24.33 -9.94 -2.98
N ASN A 68 -24.41 -9.27 -4.13
CA ASN A 68 -23.26 -8.63 -4.75
C ASN A 68 -22.72 -7.47 -3.91
N ASN A 69 -23.59 -6.63 -3.35
CA ASN A 69 -23.18 -5.53 -2.48
C ASN A 69 -22.52 -6.04 -1.19
N GLN A 70 -23.04 -7.11 -0.60
CA GLN A 70 -22.41 -7.75 0.56
C GLN A 70 -21.04 -8.32 0.21
N LYS A 71 -20.93 -9.05 -0.91
CA LYS A 71 -19.65 -9.59 -1.40
C LYS A 71 -18.64 -8.51 -1.75
N ILE A 72 -19.08 -7.41 -2.35
CA ILE A 72 -18.24 -6.24 -2.67
C ILE A 72 -17.75 -5.57 -1.37
N ASN A 73 -18.62 -5.42 -0.37
CA ASN A 73 -18.24 -4.86 0.92
C ASN A 73 -17.26 -5.76 1.69
N ASP A 74 -17.48 -7.08 1.67
CA ASP A 74 -16.56 -8.06 2.27
C ASP A 74 -15.18 -8.05 1.59
N ASN A 75 -15.15 -7.90 0.27
CA ASN A 75 -13.90 -7.80 -0.49
C ASN A 75 -13.25 -6.40 -0.32
N ASN A 76 -14.02 -5.34 -0.09
CA ASN A 76 -13.50 -3.99 0.17
C ASN A 76 -13.09 -3.76 1.63
N TYR A 77 -13.03 -4.81 2.45
CA TYR A 77 -12.73 -4.69 3.87
C TYR A 77 -11.35 -4.07 4.13
N PHE A 78 -11.36 -2.95 4.84
CA PHE A 78 -10.19 -2.28 5.36
C PHE A 78 -10.52 -1.70 6.72
N GLU A 79 -9.60 -1.88 7.66
CA GLU A 79 -9.75 -1.41 9.03
C GLU A 79 -8.49 -0.65 9.43
N LEU A 80 -8.70 0.58 9.92
CA LEU A 80 -7.60 1.42 10.38
C LEU A 80 -7.04 0.85 11.69
N ALA A 81 -5.72 0.73 11.74
CA ALA A 81 -5.05 0.44 13.00
C ALA A 81 -5.30 1.57 14.01
N GLY A 82 -5.32 1.22 15.29
CA GLY A 82 -5.58 2.20 16.36
C GLY A 82 -4.65 3.41 16.27
N ILE A 83 -5.21 4.61 16.48
CA ILE A 83 -4.50 5.91 16.41
C ILE A 83 -3.21 5.94 17.26
N PHE A 84 -3.22 5.19 18.35
CA PHE A 84 -2.06 4.98 19.23
C PHE A 84 -0.81 4.52 18.46
N TRP A 85 -0.95 3.59 17.52
CA TRP A 85 0.18 3.06 16.74
C TRP A 85 0.73 4.08 15.75
N PHE A 86 -0.15 4.90 15.15
CA PHE A 86 0.25 6.00 14.26
C PHE A 86 1.02 7.10 15.00
N LEU A 87 0.75 7.30 16.29
CA LEU A 87 1.45 8.28 17.11
C LEU A 87 2.82 7.80 17.61
N ILE A 88 3.07 6.48 17.61
CA ILE A 88 4.27 5.90 18.21
C ILE A 88 5.24 5.43 17.14
N ILE A 89 4.80 4.60 16.18
CA ILE A 89 5.71 3.88 15.29
C ILE A 89 6.37 4.80 14.27
N PRO A 90 5.64 5.61 13.48
CA PRO A 90 6.27 6.52 12.53
C PRO A 90 7.20 7.54 13.21
N PRO A 91 6.82 8.22 14.31
CA PRO A 91 7.75 9.10 15.01
C PRO A 91 8.98 8.40 15.56
N ALA A 92 8.87 7.17 16.05
CA ALA A 92 10.02 6.38 16.51
C ALA A 92 10.98 6.05 15.37
N LEU A 93 10.47 5.63 14.21
CA LEU A 93 11.28 5.38 13.01
C LEU A 93 12.00 6.65 12.54
N VAL A 94 11.29 7.78 12.47
CA VAL A 94 11.89 9.08 12.12
C VAL A 94 12.96 9.48 13.12
N LEU A 95 12.71 9.31 14.41
CA LEU A 95 13.66 9.64 15.45
C LEU A 95 14.96 8.83 15.31
N ILE A 96 14.85 7.51 15.14
CA ILE A 96 16.00 6.61 14.98
C ILE A 96 16.78 6.93 13.69
N PHE A 97 16.07 7.32 12.63
CA PHE A 97 16.67 7.74 11.38
C PHE A 97 17.41 9.09 11.50
N LEU A 98 16.79 10.08 12.15
CA LEU A 98 17.42 11.37 12.44
C LEU A 98 18.63 11.21 13.36
N ALA A 99 18.52 10.36 14.37
CA ALA A 99 19.63 10.05 15.27
C ALA A 99 20.83 9.52 14.49
N TYR A 100 20.61 8.65 13.50
CA TYR A 100 21.67 8.12 12.65
C TYR A 100 22.29 9.16 11.71
N ILE A 101 21.48 10.01 11.06
CA ILE A 101 21.98 11.01 10.09
C ILE A 101 22.73 12.15 10.77
N ASN A 102 22.12 12.74 11.79
CA ASN A 102 22.67 13.88 12.49
C ASN A 102 22.26 13.83 13.97
N PRO A 103 23.15 13.35 14.86
CA PRO A 103 22.88 13.24 16.28
C PRO A 103 22.39 14.56 16.90
N GLU A 104 22.93 15.70 16.45
CA GLU A 104 22.62 17.03 17.00
C GLU A 104 21.14 17.43 16.79
N LEU A 105 20.48 16.91 15.75
CA LEU A 105 19.04 17.14 15.55
C LEU A 105 18.18 16.46 16.62
N VAL A 106 18.72 15.44 17.29
CA VAL A 106 18.01 14.68 18.33
C VAL A 106 18.29 15.22 19.72
N ASN A 107 19.36 15.98 19.89
CA ASN A 107 19.67 16.75 21.10
C ASN A 107 18.77 17.99 21.29
N LEU A 108 17.77 18.19 20.42
CA LEU A 108 16.77 19.22 20.59
C LEU A 108 15.99 18.96 21.90
N ASN A 109 15.98 19.94 22.81
CA ASN A 109 15.30 19.91 24.11
C ASN A 109 13.82 19.48 24.07
N LEU A 110 13.21 19.40 22.89
CA LEU A 110 11.83 18.97 22.66
C LEU A 110 11.57 17.52 23.09
N LEU A 111 12.53 16.60 22.96
CA LEU A 111 12.35 15.17 23.30
C LEU A 111 12.85 14.79 24.70
N SER A 112 13.38 15.75 25.47
CA SER A 112 13.88 15.57 26.84
C SER A 112 14.69 14.27 27.02
N PHE A 113 14.17 13.30 27.77
CA PHE A 113 14.86 12.06 28.10
C PHE A 113 15.10 11.15 26.89
N ILE A 114 14.11 11.03 25.99
CA ILE A 114 14.21 10.17 24.80
C ILE A 114 15.29 10.72 23.85
N GLY A 115 15.37 12.04 23.72
CA GLY A 115 16.38 12.72 22.91
C GLY A 115 17.80 12.48 23.43
N GLN A 116 18.01 12.54 24.74
CA GLN A 116 19.31 12.28 25.35
C GLN A 116 19.79 10.84 25.15
N ILE A 117 18.89 9.85 25.28
CA ILE A 117 19.22 8.45 24.99
C ILE A 117 19.61 8.30 23.53
N ALA A 118 18.77 8.79 22.61
CA ALA A 118 19.01 8.66 21.18
C ALA A 118 20.30 9.39 20.74
N TYR A 119 20.61 10.55 21.32
CA TYR A 119 21.88 11.26 21.12
C TYR A 119 23.07 10.41 21.56
N LYS A 120 23.05 9.95 22.82
CA LYS A 120 24.13 9.15 23.40
C LYS A 120 24.35 7.85 22.61
N THR A 121 23.27 7.15 22.28
CA THR A 121 23.32 5.94 21.45
C THR A 121 23.89 6.22 20.07
N SER A 122 23.55 7.37 19.48
CA SER A 122 24.09 7.75 18.17
C SER A 122 25.58 8.05 18.20
N THR A 123 26.06 8.76 19.22
CA THR A 123 27.47 9.11 19.35
C THR A 123 28.35 7.93 19.76
N GLU A 124 27.86 7.07 20.66
CA GLU A 124 28.63 5.94 21.20
C GLU A 124 28.51 4.67 20.35
N TYR A 125 27.35 4.46 19.70
CA TYR A 125 27.03 3.22 18.97
C TYR A 125 26.40 3.48 17.59
N PRO A 126 27.07 4.22 16.68
CA PRO A 126 26.50 4.56 15.37
C PRO A 126 26.21 3.33 14.48
N GLN A 127 27.03 2.28 14.59
CA GLN A 127 26.83 1.01 13.88
C GLN A 127 25.53 0.30 14.31
N LEU A 128 25.17 0.42 15.59
CA LEU A 128 23.93 -0.15 16.11
C LEU A 128 22.71 0.56 15.51
N LEU A 129 22.73 1.90 15.41
CA LEU A 129 21.65 2.65 14.77
C LEU A 129 21.54 2.35 13.28
N PHE A 130 22.67 2.19 12.57
CA PHE A 130 22.65 1.73 11.18
C PHE A 130 21.94 0.38 11.06
N LEU A 131 22.32 -0.59 11.88
CA LEU A 131 21.72 -1.92 11.88
C LEU A 131 20.22 -1.87 12.20
N ILE A 132 19.82 -1.12 13.23
CA ILE A 132 18.40 -0.97 13.62
C ILE A 132 17.59 -0.34 12.48
N ASN A 133 18.09 0.72 11.84
CA ASN A 133 17.41 1.35 10.72
C ASN A 133 17.20 0.36 9.56
N ILE A 134 18.24 -0.37 9.15
CA ILE A 134 18.15 -1.36 8.08
C ILE A 134 17.17 -2.49 8.45
N MET A 135 17.27 -3.03 9.66
CA MET A 135 16.40 -4.11 10.13
C MET A 135 14.94 -3.66 10.22
N ALA A 136 14.67 -2.43 10.67
CA ALA A 136 13.32 -1.88 10.72
C ALA A 136 12.71 -1.76 9.32
N TRP A 137 13.47 -1.24 8.35
CA TRP A 137 13.00 -1.17 6.95
C TRP A 137 12.74 -2.57 6.36
N ILE A 138 13.64 -3.53 6.59
CA ILE A 138 13.45 -4.91 6.11
C ILE A 138 12.19 -5.53 6.72
N ALA A 139 11.97 -5.35 8.03
CA ALA A 139 10.80 -5.87 8.71
C ALA A 139 9.51 -5.27 8.12
N HIS A 140 9.41 -3.94 8.05
CA HIS A 140 8.23 -3.25 7.53
C HIS A 140 7.95 -3.60 6.05
N ILE A 141 8.97 -3.69 5.21
CA ILE A 141 8.81 -4.09 3.80
C ILE A 141 8.33 -5.54 3.71
N THR A 142 8.93 -6.44 4.48
CA THR A 142 8.57 -7.86 4.50
C THR A 142 7.12 -8.05 4.96
N GLU A 143 6.73 -7.38 6.04
CA GLU A 143 5.37 -7.39 6.58
C GLU A 143 4.37 -6.80 5.59
N ALA A 144 4.72 -5.72 4.90
CA ALA A 144 3.85 -5.10 3.90
C ALA A 144 3.65 -5.99 2.66
N ILE A 145 4.71 -6.64 2.16
CA ILE A 145 4.60 -7.63 1.08
C ILE A 145 3.76 -8.82 1.53
N PHE A 146 3.97 -9.30 2.76
CA PHE A 146 3.16 -10.36 3.32
C PHE A 146 1.68 -9.96 3.44
N ALA A 147 1.37 -8.71 3.82
CA ALA A 147 0.01 -8.18 3.86
C ALA A 147 -0.63 -8.13 2.46
N LEU A 148 0.12 -7.84 1.40
CA LEU A 148 -0.38 -7.92 0.02
C LEU A 148 -0.78 -9.35 -0.34
N ASN A 149 0.13 -10.31 -0.12
CA ASN A 149 -0.13 -11.72 -0.40
C ASN A 149 -1.32 -12.26 0.42
N LEU A 150 -1.42 -11.83 1.67
CA LEU A 150 -2.53 -12.17 2.56
C LEU A 150 -3.85 -11.58 2.06
N SER A 151 -3.86 -10.33 1.63
CA SER A 151 -5.04 -9.67 1.06
C SER A 151 -5.53 -10.38 -0.21
N ASP A 152 -4.61 -10.86 -1.05
CA ASP A 152 -4.93 -11.68 -2.22
C ASP A 152 -5.58 -13.01 -1.82
N SER A 153 -5.03 -13.72 -0.83
CA SER A 153 -5.65 -14.96 -0.32
C SER A 153 -7.05 -14.74 0.28
N LEU A 154 -7.33 -13.51 0.76
CA LEU A 154 -8.62 -13.12 1.29
C LEU A 154 -9.61 -12.67 0.21
N ASN A 155 -9.21 -12.65 -1.06
CA ASN A 155 -9.96 -12.11 -2.19
C ASN A 155 -10.38 -10.64 -1.96
N LEU A 156 -9.54 -9.87 -1.26
CA LEU A 156 -9.79 -8.45 -1.08
C LEU A 156 -9.64 -7.72 -2.41
N THR A 157 -10.35 -6.60 -2.55
CA THR A 157 -10.20 -5.75 -3.70
C THR A 157 -8.83 -5.10 -3.69
N HIS A 158 -8.37 -4.80 -4.89
CA HIS A 158 -7.15 -4.07 -5.16
C HIS A 158 -6.96 -2.81 -4.32
N LYS A 159 -8.03 -2.02 -4.14
CA LYS A 159 -8.03 -0.81 -3.31
C LYS A 159 -7.80 -1.15 -1.84
N ALA A 160 -8.49 -2.15 -1.31
CA ALA A 160 -8.32 -2.59 0.07
C ALA A 160 -6.91 -3.15 0.30
N SER A 161 -6.40 -4.00 -0.60
CA SER A 161 -5.03 -4.55 -0.54
C SER A 161 -3.97 -3.44 -0.52
N PHE A 162 -4.14 -2.38 -1.32
CA PHE A 162 -3.22 -1.24 -1.32
C PHE A 162 -3.22 -0.48 0.02
N PHE A 163 -4.39 -0.26 0.63
CA PHE A 163 -4.45 0.37 1.94
C PHE A 163 -3.86 -0.51 3.04
N TRP A 164 -4.09 -1.83 2.99
CA TRP A 164 -3.44 -2.78 3.89
C TRP A 164 -1.92 -2.77 3.74
N PHE A 165 -1.41 -2.73 2.51
CA PHE A 165 0.00 -2.58 2.23
C PHE A 165 0.57 -1.30 2.83
N LEU A 166 -0.05 -0.15 2.55
CA LEU A 166 0.45 1.15 3.00
C LEU A 166 0.42 1.27 4.52
N GLN A 167 -0.68 0.85 5.15
CA GLN A 167 -0.80 0.85 6.61
C GLN A 167 0.24 -0.08 7.25
N THR A 168 0.47 -1.26 6.67
CA THR A 168 1.47 -2.22 7.18
C THR A 168 2.90 -1.74 6.92
N LEU A 169 3.17 -1.04 5.82
CA LEU A 169 4.47 -0.44 5.59
C LEU A 169 4.79 0.65 6.63
N LEU A 170 3.79 1.43 7.05
CA LEU A 170 3.98 2.51 8.03
C LEU A 170 3.99 2.02 9.48
N LEU A 171 3.13 1.07 9.81
CA LEU A 171 2.93 0.62 11.19
C LEU A 171 3.55 -0.73 11.50
N GLY A 172 3.84 -1.54 10.49
CA GLY A 172 4.33 -2.90 10.66
C GLY A 172 3.29 -3.87 11.22
N TYR A 173 3.76 -4.76 12.09
CA TYR A 173 2.99 -5.85 12.69
C TYR A 173 1.59 -5.48 13.25
N PRO A 174 1.36 -4.35 13.96
CA PRO A 174 0.03 -3.97 14.44
C PRO A 174 -1.04 -3.91 13.35
N SER A 175 -0.68 -3.44 12.15
CA SER A 175 -1.58 -3.46 10.99
C SER A 175 -1.79 -4.89 10.50
N LEU A 176 -0.70 -5.64 10.33
CA LEU A 176 -0.75 -7.02 9.84
C LEU A 176 -1.58 -7.93 10.75
N ARG A 177 -1.55 -7.71 12.07
CA ARG A 177 -2.32 -8.47 13.05
C ARG A 177 -3.83 -8.42 12.76
N ILE A 178 -4.37 -7.24 12.44
CA ILE A 178 -5.80 -7.06 12.14
C ILE A 178 -6.18 -7.88 10.89
N LEU A 179 -5.32 -7.87 9.87
CA LEU A 179 -5.54 -8.63 8.65
C LEU A 179 -5.45 -10.16 8.89
N LEU A 180 -4.54 -10.60 9.77
CA LEU A 180 -4.46 -12.01 10.21
C LEU A 180 -5.70 -12.44 10.99
N GLU A 181 -6.20 -11.61 11.89
CA GLU A 181 -7.45 -11.85 12.62
C GLU A 181 -8.65 -11.97 11.66
N ARG A 182 -8.67 -11.19 10.56
CA ARG A 182 -9.67 -11.35 9.50
C ARG A 182 -9.55 -12.69 8.78
N ARG A 183 -8.34 -13.18 8.53
CA ARG A 183 -8.14 -14.51 7.94
C ARG A 183 -8.66 -15.62 8.83
N GLY A 184 -8.33 -15.61 10.12
CA GLY A 184 -8.83 -16.61 11.08
C GLY A 184 -10.36 -16.68 11.08
N ARG A 185 -11.04 -15.52 11.14
CA ARG A 185 -12.51 -15.43 11.09
C ARG A 185 -13.13 -15.93 9.77
N LYS A 186 -12.37 -16.01 8.69
CA LYS A 186 -12.85 -16.50 7.38
C LYS A 186 -12.68 -18.02 7.27
N GLU A 187 -11.66 -18.59 7.90
CA GLU A 187 -11.42 -20.05 7.94
C GLU A 187 -12.38 -20.78 8.90
N GLU A 188 -12.93 -20.09 9.89
CA GLU A 188 -13.93 -20.62 10.84
C GLU A 188 -15.38 -20.70 10.29
N LYS A 189 -15.66 -20.05 9.15
CA LYS A 189 -16.98 -20.03 8.51
C LYS A 189 -17.08 -21.02 7.35
#